data_AF-V9DUK9-F1
#
_entry.id   AF-V9DUK9-F1
#
_cell.length_a   1.000
_cell.length_b   1.000
_cell.length_c   1.000
_cell.angle_alpha   90.00
_cell.angle_beta   90.00
_cell.angle_gamma   90.00
#
_symmetry.space_group_name_H-M   'P 1'
#
loop_
_entity.id
_entity.type
_entity.pdbx_description
1 polymer ?
#
loop_
_entity_poly.entity_id
_entity_poly.type
_entity_poly.pdbx_seq_one_letter_code
_entity_poly.pdbx_strand_id
1 'polypeptide(L)'
;MTKNQHQVAAVPVVVPRVPQPIFTIVNPPLIDDISRESLLEWLRLRKEYVAVTEASCKAANEDVNSTLRTVRDSFNEDLLETMCETRWDVDIEDLTDEFLMETITEITSSFKNKVLPDMDDLFGNELKMNESISDVEARVTAYFHLANEIIKRNGVTDLLAGEDGIKRKCKVLMKFLPGPLSKKVVNELEYRSGEAKASVRSLYKVVSNLALDLEKENRAVMLMKAKLPKPAKPFSTRGPMKVTTNKKTVTLTTVVPKAKQNLTAGHKQGEQRQVTGGPPPKQCFHCGGGHGFIECPTATEADKEAVRAKRRAEFKARKQASNQQGKRN
;
A
#
# COMPACT_ATOMS: atom_id res chain seq x y z
N MET A 1 -60.18 30.03 65.04
CA MET A 1 -60.13 28.78 64.26
C MET A 1 -59.72 29.11 62.84
N THR A 2 -58.46 28.86 62.48
CA THR A 2 -57.99 28.77 61.09
C THR A 2 -56.68 28.00 61.13
N LYS A 3 -56.74 26.71 60.77
CA LYS A 3 -55.56 25.86 60.58
C LYS A 3 -54.95 26.23 59.24
N ASN A 4 -53.70 26.69 59.21
CA ASN A 4 -52.89 26.69 58.00
C ASN A 4 -51.91 25.53 58.08
N GLN A 5 -52.26 24.45 57.39
CA GLN A 5 -51.34 23.40 56.98
C GLN A 5 -50.28 24.03 56.07
N HIS A 6 -49.01 23.86 56.41
CA HIS A 6 -47.94 23.95 55.42
C HIS A 6 -47.32 22.58 55.25
N GLN A 7 -47.52 22.09 54.04
CA GLN A 7 -47.13 20.83 53.46
C GLN A 7 -45.60 20.78 53.35
N VAL A 8 -44.97 19.80 54.00
CA VAL A 8 -43.53 19.55 53.83
C VAL A 8 -43.36 18.82 52.51
N ALA A 9 -42.82 19.51 51.51
CA ALA A 9 -42.51 18.93 50.21
C ALA A 9 -41.38 17.89 50.36
N ALA A 10 -41.64 16.67 49.89
CA ALA A 10 -40.63 15.62 49.80
C ALA A 10 -39.59 16.02 48.74
N VAL A 11 -38.33 16.19 49.16
CA VAL A 11 -37.21 16.42 48.25
C VAL A 11 -36.91 15.11 47.53
N PRO A 12 -36.97 15.05 46.19
CA PRO A 12 -36.59 13.85 45.46
C PRO A 12 -35.08 13.63 45.62
N VAL A 13 -34.70 12.49 46.22
CA VAL A 13 -33.31 12.02 46.24
C VAL A 13 -32.93 11.68 44.81
N VAL A 14 -32.21 12.60 44.15
CA VAL A 14 -31.56 12.32 42.87
C VAL A 14 -30.33 11.49 43.18
N VAL A 15 -30.46 10.17 43.03
CA VAL A 15 -29.29 9.27 43.09
C VAL A 15 -28.45 9.56 41.84
N PRO A 16 -27.21 10.05 41.96
CA PRO A 16 -26.37 10.23 40.79
C PRO A 16 -26.12 8.87 40.15
N ARG A 17 -26.59 8.69 38.90
CA ARG A 17 -26.19 7.54 38.09
C ARG A 17 -24.70 7.66 37.84
N VAL A 18 -23.93 6.82 38.52
CA VAL A 18 -22.53 6.57 38.16
C VAL A 18 -22.55 6.08 36.70
N PRO A 19 -21.84 6.76 35.78
CA PRO A 19 -21.70 6.27 34.42
C PRO A 19 -21.09 4.88 34.50
N GLN A 20 -21.83 3.86 34.05
CA GLN A 20 -21.25 2.53 33.96
C GLN A 20 -20.18 2.58 32.87
N PRO A 21 -18.97 2.05 33.12
CA PRO A 21 -17.96 1.96 32.08
C PRO A 21 -18.55 1.20 30.90
N ILE A 22 -18.42 1.77 29.70
CA ILE A 22 -18.73 1.04 28.48
C ILE A 22 -17.59 0.06 28.29
N PHE A 23 -17.78 -1.18 28.72
CA PHE A 23 -16.86 -2.25 28.45
C PHE A 23 -17.01 -2.66 26.99
N THR A 24 -16.06 -2.28 26.14
CA THR A 24 -15.92 -2.88 24.82
C THR A 24 -15.57 -4.35 25.00
N ILE A 25 -16.51 -5.24 24.70
CA ILE A 25 -16.25 -6.68 24.68
C ILE A 25 -15.27 -6.95 23.54
N VAL A 26 -14.02 -7.26 23.90
CA VAL A 26 -13.03 -7.75 22.94
C VAL A 26 -13.16 -9.26 22.90
N ASN A 27 -13.57 -9.79 21.75
CA ASN A 27 -13.70 -11.23 21.59
C ASN A 27 -12.33 -11.90 21.64
N PRO A 28 -12.21 -13.06 22.30
CA PRO A 28 -10.98 -13.82 22.31
C PRO A 28 -10.64 -14.27 20.89
N PRO A 29 -9.41 -14.00 20.40
CA PRO A 29 -9.01 -14.38 19.06
C PRO A 29 -8.80 -15.90 18.96
N LEU A 30 -9.19 -16.46 17.82
CA LEU A 30 -9.07 -17.88 17.51
C LEU A 30 -7.93 -18.12 16.51
N ILE A 31 -7.37 -19.33 16.54
CA ILE A 31 -6.36 -19.84 15.61
C ILE A 31 -7.03 -20.94 14.79
N ASP A 32 -7.31 -20.64 13.54
CA ASP A 32 -7.88 -21.55 12.54
C ASP A 32 -6.87 -21.96 11.45
N ASP A 33 -5.69 -21.34 11.46
CA ASP A 33 -4.61 -21.58 10.50
C ASP A 33 -3.23 -21.31 11.15
N ILE A 34 -2.26 -22.17 10.81
CA ILE A 34 -0.89 -22.09 11.32
C ILE A 34 0.05 -21.32 10.40
N SER A 35 -0.46 -20.70 9.32
CA SER A 35 0.38 -19.82 8.52
C SER A 35 0.95 -18.70 9.38
N ARG A 36 2.15 -18.28 9.04
CA ARG A 36 2.84 -17.19 9.74
C ARG A 36 1.97 -15.95 9.81
N GLU A 37 1.33 -15.59 8.71
CA GLU A 37 0.50 -14.40 8.60
C GLU A 37 -0.68 -14.46 9.58
N SER A 38 -1.38 -15.61 9.67
CA SER A 38 -2.48 -15.83 10.62
C SER A 38 -1.99 -15.80 12.07
N LEU A 39 -0.86 -16.42 12.38
CA LEU A 39 -0.28 -16.42 13.73
C LEU A 39 0.22 -15.04 14.17
N LEU A 40 0.80 -14.24 13.26
CA LEU A 40 1.20 -12.86 13.56
C LEU A 40 -0.01 -11.98 13.87
N GLU A 41 -1.10 -12.16 13.13
CA GLU A 41 -2.35 -11.44 13.39
C GLU A 41 -2.99 -11.88 14.71
N TRP A 42 -3.00 -13.19 15.00
CA TRP A 42 -3.46 -13.70 16.29
C TRP A 42 -2.64 -13.15 17.45
N LEU A 43 -1.30 -13.08 17.36
CA LEU A 43 -0.45 -12.48 18.39
C LEU A 43 -0.81 -11.00 18.62
N ARG A 44 -1.07 -10.26 17.54
CA ARG A 44 -1.48 -8.84 17.60
C ARG A 44 -2.82 -8.70 18.33
N LEU A 45 -3.82 -9.49 17.94
CA LEU A 45 -5.16 -9.49 18.53
C LEU A 45 -5.14 -9.98 19.99
N ARG A 46 -4.36 -11.01 20.30
CA ARG A 46 -4.23 -11.55 21.65
C ARG A 46 -3.64 -10.51 22.59
N LYS A 47 -2.66 -9.72 22.15
CA LYS A 47 -2.10 -8.64 22.97
C LYS A 47 -3.17 -7.61 23.36
N GLU A 48 -4.06 -7.24 22.44
CA GLU A 48 -5.17 -6.33 22.70
C GLU A 48 -6.21 -6.96 23.64
N TYR A 49 -6.61 -8.20 23.36
CA TYR A 49 -7.52 -8.99 24.18
C TYR A 49 -7.05 -9.11 25.64
N VAL A 50 -5.80 -9.52 25.85
CA VAL A 50 -5.20 -9.68 27.19
C VAL A 50 -5.22 -8.35 27.93
N ALA A 51 -4.79 -7.25 27.29
CA ALA A 51 -4.76 -5.94 27.94
C ALA A 51 -6.17 -5.45 28.36
N VAL A 52 -7.19 -5.70 27.54
CA VAL A 52 -8.58 -5.33 27.86
C VAL A 52 -9.16 -6.22 28.97
N THR A 53 -8.90 -7.53 28.92
CA THR A 53 -9.32 -8.46 29.97
C THR A 53 -8.67 -8.11 31.31
N GLU A 54 -7.36 -7.88 31.33
CA GLU A 54 -6.63 -7.45 32.55
C GLU A 54 -7.22 -6.16 33.15
N ALA A 55 -7.50 -5.16 32.32
CA ALA A 55 -8.10 -3.91 32.77
C ALA A 55 -9.52 -4.11 33.34
N SER A 56 -10.31 -4.98 32.70
CA SER A 56 -11.68 -5.28 33.11
C SER A 56 -11.70 -6.08 34.42
N CYS A 57 -10.90 -7.14 34.54
CA CYS A 57 -10.78 -7.92 35.77
C CYS A 57 -10.28 -7.07 36.93
N LYS A 58 -9.31 -6.16 36.69
CA LYS A 58 -8.85 -5.20 37.71
C LYS A 58 -9.96 -4.26 38.18
N ALA A 59 -10.85 -3.83 37.29
CA ALA A 59 -11.98 -2.97 37.64
C ALA A 59 -13.08 -3.74 38.42
N ALA A 60 -13.27 -5.02 38.11
CA ALA A 60 -14.25 -5.90 38.75
C ALA A 60 -13.71 -6.62 40.01
N ASN A 61 -12.41 -6.50 40.30
CA ASN A 61 -11.71 -7.27 41.33
C ASN A 61 -11.84 -8.79 41.13
N GLU A 62 -11.79 -9.21 39.86
CA GLU A 62 -11.83 -10.60 39.42
C GLU A 62 -10.41 -11.13 39.14
N ASP A 63 -10.23 -12.45 39.21
CA ASP A 63 -8.97 -13.09 38.83
C ASP A 63 -8.82 -13.14 37.30
N VAL A 64 -7.71 -12.62 36.78
CA VAL A 64 -7.44 -12.54 35.35
C VAL A 64 -7.37 -13.93 34.72
N ASN A 65 -6.69 -14.87 35.39
CA ASN A 65 -6.47 -16.21 34.84
C ASN A 65 -7.78 -16.99 34.68
N SER A 66 -8.76 -16.74 35.55
CA SER A 66 -10.10 -17.33 35.42
C SER A 66 -10.92 -16.80 34.23
N THR A 67 -10.61 -15.58 33.74
CA THR A 67 -11.37 -14.92 32.66
C THR A 67 -10.66 -15.03 31.30
N LEU A 68 -9.34 -15.13 31.33
CA LEU A 68 -8.49 -15.11 30.15
C LEU A 68 -8.53 -16.46 29.43
N ARG A 69 -8.87 -16.43 28.14
CA ARG A 69 -8.82 -17.63 27.30
C ARG A 69 -7.37 -18.08 27.11
N THR A 70 -7.12 -19.34 27.44
CA THR A 70 -5.83 -20.02 27.29
C THR A 70 -5.37 -20.00 25.82
N VAL A 71 -4.10 -20.29 25.59
CA VAL A 71 -3.56 -20.46 24.22
C VAL A 71 -4.20 -21.70 23.59
N ARG A 72 -4.29 -22.79 24.35
CA ARG A 72 -4.97 -24.01 23.95
C ARG A 72 -6.41 -23.77 23.47
N ASP A 73 -7.23 -23.08 24.26
CA ASP A 73 -8.64 -22.82 23.93
C ASP A 73 -8.81 -21.79 22.79
N SER A 74 -7.74 -21.13 22.39
CA SER A 74 -7.72 -20.30 21.18
C SER A 74 -7.58 -21.14 19.91
N PHE A 75 -7.04 -22.36 19.94
CA PHE A 75 -6.98 -23.21 18.76
C PHE A 75 -8.35 -23.77 18.38
N ASN A 76 -8.59 -23.88 17.07
CA ASN A 76 -9.61 -24.77 16.57
C ASN A 76 -9.26 -26.23 16.96
N GLU A 77 -10.25 -26.97 17.46
CA GLU A 77 -10.06 -28.31 18.03
C GLU A 77 -9.55 -29.31 16.98
N ASP A 78 -10.19 -29.37 15.80
CA ASP A 78 -9.78 -30.25 14.70
C ASP A 78 -8.36 -29.93 14.21
N LEU A 79 -8.01 -28.64 14.16
CA LEU A 79 -6.66 -28.20 13.82
C LEU A 79 -5.65 -28.64 14.88
N LEU A 80 -5.98 -28.50 16.16
CA LEU A 80 -5.10 -28.86 17.26
C LEU A 80 -4.82 -30.37 17.27
N GLU A 81 -5.87 -31.18 17.10
CA GLU A 81 -5.76 -32.65 16.98
C GLU A 81 -4.89 -33.02 15.77
N THR A 82 -5.13 -32.41 14.61
CA THR A 82 -4.29 -32.62 13.42
C THR A 82 -2.82 -32.26 13.67
N MET A 83 -2.54 -31.21 14.43
CA MET A 83 -1.17 -30.78 14.73
C MET A 83 -0.45 -31.75 15.67
N CYS A 84 -1.15 -32.29 16.67
CA CYS A 84 -0.67 -33.42 17.46
C CYS A 84 -0.37 -34.62 16.56
N GLU A 85 -1.32 -35.12 15.78
CA GLU A 85 -1.12 -36.33 14.98
C GLU A 85 0.00 -36.21 13.94
N THR A 86 0.15 -35.04 13.32
CA THR A 86 1.02 -34.89 12.13
C THR A 86 2.39 -34.31 12.44
N ARG A 87 2.53 -33.54 13.52
CA ARG A 87 3.70 -32.68 13.71
C ARG A 87 4.29 -32.74 15.11
N TRP A 88 3.47 -32.89 16.14
CA TRP A 88 3.92 -32.85 17.53
C TRP A 88 3.81 -34.25 18.14
N ASP A 89 4.93 -34.83 18.55
CA ASP A 89 4.95 -36.12 19.27
C ASP A 89 4.49 -35.93 20.73
N VAL A 90 3.31 -35.32 20.91
CA VAL A 90 2.72 -34.91 22.18
C VAL A 90 1.21 -35.18 22.11
N ASP A 91 0.71 -35.94 23.08
CA ASP A 91 -0.71 -36.22 23.20
C ASP A 91 -1.50 -34.95 23.55
N ILE A 92 -2.75 -34.87 23.08
CA ILE A 92 -3.61 -33.71 23.31
C ILE A 92 -3.84 -33.43 24.80
N GLU A 93 -3.74 -34.44 25.66
CA GLU A 93 -3.87 -34.30 27.12
C GLU A 93 -2.65 -33.62 27.77
N ASP A 94 -1.47 -33.79 27.18
CA ASP A 94 -0.20 -33.28 27.69
C ASP A 94 0.19 -31.90 27.12
N LEU A 95 -0.64 -31.35 26.20
CA LEU A 95 -0.42 -30.03 25.62
C LEU A 95 -0.55 -28.92 26.67
N THR A 96 0.54 -28.18 26.87
CA THR A 96 0.59 -26.98 27.71
C THR A 96 0.52 -25.69 26.89
N ASP A 97 0.02 -24.62 27.49
CA ASP A 97 -0.01 -23.29 26.89
C ASP A 97 1.41 -22.77 26.57
N GLU A 98 2.39 -23.13 27.40
CA GLU A 98 3.80 -22.82 27.19
C GLU A 98 4.33 -23.45 25.90
N PHE A 99 4.09 -24.75 25.68
CA PHE A 99 4.51 -25.45 24.47
C PHE A 99 3.88 -24.86 23.21
N LEU A 100 2.59 -24.53 23.27
CA LEU A 100 1.87 -23.92 22.15
C LEU A 100 2.43 -22.52 21.84
N MET A 101 2.70 -21.72 22.86
CA MET A 101 3.29 -20.39 22.67
C MET A 101 4.72 -20.45 22.13
N GLU A 102 5.53 -21.42 22.58
CA GLU A 102 6.87 -21.69 22.04
C GLU A 102 6.79 -22.07 20.55
N THR A 103 5.83 -22.93 20.18
CA THR A 103 5.62 -23.34 18.79
C THR A 103 5.19 -22.16 17.90
N ILE A 104 4.25 -21.33 18.38
CA ILE A 104 3.84 -20.10 17.69
C ILE A 104 5.06 -19.18 17.51
N THR A 105 5.89 -19.06 18.54
CA THR A 105 7.12 -18.25 18.50
C THR A 105 8.12 -18.82 17.50
N GLU A 106 8.34 -20.14 17.44
CA GLU A 106 9.21 -20.78 16.44
C GLU A 106 8.72 -20.46 15.01
N ILE A 107 7.42 -20.65 14.76
CA ILE A 107 6.83 -20.43 13.44
C ILE A 107 6.91 -18.96 13.03
N THR A 108 6.78 -18.02 13.96
CA THR A 108 6.77 -16.57 13.68
C THR A 108 8.14 -15.90 13.75
N SER A 109 9.15 -16.54 14.35
CA SER A 109 10.54 -16.03 14.40
C SER A 109 11.43 -16.54 13.27
N SER A 110 11.12 -17.70 12.68
CA SER A 110 11.93 -18.29 11.58
C SER A 110 11.83 -17.52 10.26
N PHE A 111 12.52 -17.94 9.20
CA PHE A 111 12.18 -17.47 7.85
C PHE A 111 10.95 -18.18 7.32
N LYS A 112 10.24 -17.58 6.35
CA LYS A 112 9.18 -18.29 5.61
C LYS A 112 9.79 -19.54 4.97
N ASN A 113 9.17 -20.70 5.20
CA ASN A 113 9.66 -22.02 4.76
C ASN A 113 11.06 -22.39 5.27
N LYS A 114 11.57 -21.75 6.34
CA LYS A 114 12.94 -21.93 6.85
C LYS A 114 14.04 -21.65 5.80
N VAL A 115 13.72 -20.89 4.74
CA VAL A 115 14.66 -20.52 3.67
C VAL A 115 14.92 -19.02 3.73
N LEU A 116 16.20 -18.63 3.71
CA LEU A 116 16.60 -17.23 3.63
C LEU A 116 16.12 -16.65 2.28
N PRO A 117 15.24 -15.63 2.26
CA PRO A 117 14.79 -15.02 1.02
C PRO A 117 15.91 -14.21 0.35
N ASP A 118 15.86 -14.12 -0.98
CA ASP A 118 16.63 -13.10 -1.69
C ASP A 118 16.08 -11.72 -1.29
N MET A 119 16.92 -10.92 -0.63
CA MET A 119 16.52 -9.64 -0.07
C MET A 119 16.23 -8.61 -1.17
N ASP A 120 16.91 -8.70 -2.32
CA ASP A 120 16.69 -7.75 -3.40
C ASP A 120 15.36 -8.03 -4.10
N ASP A 121 15.02 -9.30 -4.33
CA ASP A 121 13.74 -9.70 -4.89
C ASP A 121 12.60 -9.41 -3.90
N LEU A 122 12.78 -9.75 -2.62
CA LEU A 122 11.77 -9.55 -1.58
C LEU A 122 11.35 -8.08 -1.50
N PHE A 123 12.30 -7.18 -1.29
CA PHE A 123 11.99 -5.76 -1.18
C PHE A 123 11.71 -5.12 -2.54
N GLY A 124 12.33 -5.56 -3.63
CA GLY A 124 12.08 -5.02 -4.97
C GLY A 124 10.65 -5.23 -5.46
N ASN A 125 10.04 -6.34 -5.08
CA ASN A 125 8.67 -6.67 -5.46
C ASN A 125 7.64 -5.83 -4.69
N GLU A 126 7.84 -5.68 -3.38
CA GLU A 126 6.83 -5.13 -2.46
C GLU A 126 7.09 -3.70 -1.97
N LEU A 127 8.35 -3.32 -1.72
CA LEU A 127 8.70 -2.04 -1.10
C LEU A 127 8.66 -0.90 -2.12
N LYS A 128 7.48 -0.28 -2.24
CA LYS A 128 7.24 0.85 -3.16
C LYS A 128 6.62 2.02 -2.42
N MET A 129 7.17 3.22 -2.64
CA MET A 129 6.61 4.44 -2.07
C MET A 129 5.27 4.74 -2.72
N ASN A 130 4.22 4.92 -1.91
CA ASN A 130 2.89 5.19 -2.42
C ASN A 130 2.74 6.66 -2.84
N GLU A 131 2.80 6.92 -4.14
CA GLU A 131 2.68 8.27 -4.71
C GLU A 131 1.26 8.85 -4.64
N SER A 132 0.23 8.05 -4.31
CA SER A 132 -1.14 8.55 -4.13
C SER A 132 -1.32 9.36 -2.85
N ILE A 133 -0.39 9.26 -1.90
CA ILE A 133 -0.42 10.02 -0.64
C ILE A 133 0.14 11.42 -0.91
N SER A 134 -0.73 12.44 -0.82
CA SER A 134 -0.36 13.83 -1.10
C SER A 134 0.51 14.46 -0.02
N ASP A 135 0.31 14.09 1.24
CA ASP A 135 1.14 14.55 2.34
C ASP A 135 2.50 13.82 2.32
N VAL A 136 3.58 14.59 2.20
CA VAL A 136 4.92 14.02 2.00
C VAL A 136 5.39 13.24 3.22
N GLU A 137 5.12 13.73 4.43
CA GLU A 137 5.57 13.08 5.65
C GLU A 137 4.82 11.77 5.89
N ALA A 138 3.51 11.76 5.68
CA ALA A 138 2.69 10.56 5.70
C ALA A 138 3.16 9.55 4.64
N ARG A 139 3.51 10.01 3.43
CA ARG A 139 4.03 9.16 2.36
C ARG A 139 5.36 8.50 2.73
N VAL A 140 6.28 9.25 3.32
CA VAL A 140 7.57 8.71 3.79
C VAL A 140 7.35 7.76 4.97
N THR A 141 6.48 8.11 5.91
CA THR A 141 6.11 7.23 7.04
C THR A 141 5.54 5.90 6.54
N ALA A 142 4.60 5.94 5.59
CA ALA A 142 4.00 4.75 5.01
C ALA A 142 5.04 3.84 4.34
N TYR A 143 6.04 4.43 3.65
CA TYR A 143 7.15 3.66 3.05
C TYR A 143 8.00 2.93 4.12
N PHE A 144 8.41 3.62 5.18
CA PHE A 144 9.17 3.00 6.28
C PHE A 144 8.35 1.96 7.04
N HIS A 145 7.06 2.21 7.22
CA HIS A 145 6.14 1.27 7.83
C HIS A 145 5.99 0.01 6.98
N LEU A 146 5.78 0.14 5.66
CA LEU A 146 5.72 -0.97 4.72
C LEU A 146 6.99 -1.84 4.77
N ALA A 147 8.17 -1.21 4.86
CA ALA A 147 9.42 -1.96 5.03
C ALA A 147 9.40 -2.81 6.32
N ASN A 148 8.92 -2.27 7.44
CA ASN A 148 8.81 -3.04 8.69
C ASN A 148 7.80 -4.19 8.58
N GLU A 149 6.70 -3.99 7.86
CA GLU A 149 5.71 -5.04 7.63
C GLU A 149 6.27 -6.18 6.77
N ILE A 150 7.00 -5.86 5.69
CA ILE A 150 7.71 -6.85 4.86
C ILE A 150 8.71 -7.63 5.72
N ILE A 151 9.47 -6.94 6.58
CA ILE A 151 10.47 -7.56 7.47
C ILE A 151 9.83 -8.60 8.40
N LYS A 152 8.74 -8.23 9.08
CA LYS A 152 8.04 -9.11 10.02
C LYS A 152 7.41 -10.30 9.32
N ARG A 153 6.68 -10.05 8.22
CA ARG A 153 5.95 -11.08 7.47
C ARG A 153 6.87 -12.13 6.87
N ASN A 154 8.12 -11.78 6.59
CA ASN A 154 9.09 -12.72 6.02
C ASN A 154 10.07 -13.28 7.05
N GLY A 155 9.97 -12.85 8.32
CA GLY A 155 10.80 -13.37 9.40
C GLY A 155 12.26 -12.93 9.32
N VAL A 156 12.55 -11.79 8.69
CA VAL A 156 13.91 -11.25 8.55
C VAL A 156 14.22 -10.17 9.59
N THR A 157 13.44 -10.13 10.68
CA THR A 157 13.59 -9.14 11.77
C THR A 157 14.98 -9.19 12.39
N ASP A 158 15.43 -10.37 12.80
CA ASP A 158 16.70 -10.54 13.52
C ASP A 158 17.91 -10.26 12.62
N LEU A 159 17.81 -10.59 11.33
CA LEU A 159 18.84 -10.29 10.33
C LEU A 159 19.09 -8.77 10.19
N LEU A 160 18.05 -7.98 10.45
CA LEU A 160 18.06 -6.52 10.34
C LEU A 160 18.09 -5.82 11.70
N ALA A 161 18.28 -6.58 12.78
CA ALA A 161 18.49 -6.09 14.13
C ALA A 161 20.00 -5.94 14.45
N GLY A 162 20.31 -5.25 15.54
CA GLY A 162 21.69 -4.95 15.93
C GLY A 162 22.36 -3.94 15.00
N GLU A 163 23.63 -3.63 15.28
CA GLU A 163 24.35 -2.54 14.60
C GLU A 163 24.50 -2.79 13.08
N ASP A 164 24.94 -3.98 12.69
CA ASP A 164 25.10 -4.34 11.28
C ASP A 164 23.78 -4.57 10.58
N GLY A 165 22.78 -5.14 11.27
CA GLY A 165 21.43 -5.30 10.73
C GLY A 165 20.77 -3.96 10.45
N ILE A 166 20.96 -2.95 11.31
CA ILE A 166 20.46 -1.59 11.08
C ILE A 166 21.12 -0.98 9.83
N LYS A 167 22.43 -1.16 9.64
CA LYS A 167 23.13 -0.71 8.42
C LYS A 167 22.56 -1.40 7.16
N ARG A 168 22.30 -2.72 7.22
CA ARG A 168 21.63 -3.47 6.14
C ARG A 168 20.22 -2.93 5.86
N LYS A 169 19.45 -2.65 6.90
CA LYS A 169 18.09 -2.10 6.80
C LYS A 169 18.08 -0.72 6.15
N CYS A 170 18.99 0.17 6.54
CA CYS A 170 19.16 1.47 5.90
C CYS A 170 19.53 1.32 4.41
N LYS A 171 20.41 0.36 4.07
CA LYS A 171 20.78 0.06 2.67
C LYS A 171 19.57 -0.34 1.82
N VAL A 172 18.74 -1.25 2.33
CA VAL A 172 17.48 -1.65 1.68
C VAL A 172 16.55 -0.44 1.51
N LEU A 173 16.32 0.33 2.57
CA LEU A 173 15.45 1.50 2.54
C LEU A 173 15.90 2.54 1.51
N MET A 174 17.20 2.76 1.33
CA MET A 174 17.73 3.69 0.32
C MET A 174 17.60 3.15 -1.12
N LYS A 175 17.84 1.85 -1.30
CA LYS A 175 17.88 1.19 -2.61
C LYS A 175 16.53 1.23 -3.33
N PHE A 176 15.44 1.05 -2.58
CA PHE A 176 14.08 0.95 -3.15
C PHE A 176 13.28 2.27 -3.12
N LEU A 177 13.93 3.40 -2.83
CA LEU A 177 13.31 4.72 -2.97
C LEU A 177 13.06 5.06 -4.45
N PRO A 178 12.05 5.91 -4.74
CA PRO A 178 11.84 6.45 -6.09
C PRO A 178 13.09 7.10 -6.66
N GLY A 179 13.38 6.88 -7.95
CA GLY A 179 14.66 7.24 -8.58
C GLY A 179 15.17 8.66 -8.31
N PRO A 180 14.37 9.72 -8.47
CA PRO A 180 14.80 11.09 -8.16
C PRO A 180 15.15 11.30 -6.68
N LEU A 181 14.35 10.74 -5.77
CA LEU A 181 14.55 10.85 -4.33
C LEU A 181 15.77 10.03 -3.88
N SER A 182 15.88 8.79 -4.36
CA SER A 182 17.02 7.90 -4.08
C SER A 182 18.35 8.57 -4.43
N LYS A 183 18.45 9.19 -5.62
CA LYS A 183 19.66 9.92 -6.03
C LYS A 183 20.03 11.05 -5.07
N LYS A 184 19.06 11.87 -4.66
CA LYS A 184 19.30 12.97 -3.70
C LYS A 184 19.74 12.44 -2.35
N VAL A 185 19.06 11.40 -1.84
CA VAL A 185 19.35 10.77 -0.55
C VAL A 185 20.76 10.16 -0.54
N VAL A 186 21.11 9.38 -1.56
CA VAL A 186 22.44 8.77 -1.68
C VAL A 186 23.54 9.84 -1.68
N ASN A 187 23.36 10.91 -2.47
CA ASN A 187 24.33 12.01 -2.52
C ASN A 187 24.49 12.73 -1.18
N GLU A 188 23.38 13.04 -0.49
CA GLU A 188 23.42 13.69 0.83
C GLU A 188 24.14 12.82 1.86
N LEU A 189 23.87 11.51 1.86
CA LEU A 189 24.49 10.56 2.77
C LEU A 189 25.95 10.22 2.40
N GLU A 190 26.37 10.48 1.17
CA GLU A 190 27.77 10.26 0.75
C GLU A 190 28.67 11.43 1.14
N TYR A 191 28.17 12.66 1.01
CA TYR A 191 29.01 13.85 1.15
C TYR A 191 28.74 14.69 2.41
N ARG A 192 27.62 14.50 3.12
CA ARG A 192 27.22 15.37 4.24
C ARG A 192 26.77 14.62 5.49
N SER A 193 26.03 13.52 5.36
CA SER A 193 25.38 12.84 6.49
C SER A 193 25.62 11.33 6.49
N GLY A 194 26.87 10.90 6.36
CA GLY A 194 27.23 9.47 6.29
C GLY A 194 26.80 8.65 7.50
N GLU A 195 26.80 9.26 8.68
CA GLU A 195 26.36 8.66 9.94
C GLU A 195 24.88 8.21 9.92
N ALA A 196 24.03 8.85 9.11
CA ALA A 196 22.64 8.46 8.99
C ALA A 196 22.45 7.09 8.31
N LYS A 197 23.48 6.55 7.62
CA LYS A 197 23.46 5.17 7.10
C LYS A 197 23.40 4.10 8.20
N ALA A 198 23.75 4.44 9.44
CA ALA A 198 23.71 3.54 10.59
C ALA A 198 22.54 3.81 11.56
N SER A 199 21.58 4.67 11.18
CA SER A 199 20.45 5.01 12.04
C SER A 199 19.18 5.18 11.22
N VAL A 200 18.19 4.29 11.41
CA VAL A 200 16.88 4.38 10.75
C VAL A 200 16.21 5.73 11.03
N ARG A 201 16.34 6.25 12.25
CA ARG A 201 15.77 7.54 12.65
C ARG A 201 16.43 8.70 11.90
N SER A 202 17.76 8.69 11.79
CA SER A 202 18.48 9.75 11.08
C SER A 202 18.23 9.67 9.57
N LEU A 203 18.22 8.45 9.01
CA LEU A 203 17.85 8.23 7.61
C LEU A 203 16.44 8.73 7.32
N TYR A 204 15.46 8.44 8.18
CA TYR A 204 14.10 8.94 8.03
C TYR A 204 14.06 10.47 7.92
N LYS A 205 14.77 11.19 8.80
CA LYS A 205 14.85 12.67 8.72
C LYS A 205 15.42 13.15 7.39
N VAL A 206 16.51 12.55 6.92
CA VAL A 206 17.14 12.89 5.63
C VAL A 206 16.18 12.65 4.48
N VAL A 207 15.52 11.48 4.44
CA VAL A 207 14.55 11.14 3.40
C VAL A 207 13.36 12.10 3.41
N SER A 208 12.78 12.39 4.59
CA SER A 208 11.65 13.32 4.72
C SER A 208 11.98 14.72 4.23
N ASN A 209 13.13 15.27 4.62
CA ASN A 209 13.55 16.61 4.19
C ASN A 209 13.76 16.68 2.67
N LEU A 210 14.48 15.72 2.10
CA LEU A 210 14.75 15.68 0.66
C LEU A 210 13.50 15.39 -0.17
N ALA A 211 12.56 14.60 0.36
CA ALA A 211 11.26 14.37 -0.27
C ALA A 211 10.42 15.65 -0.30
N LEU A 212 10.42 16.42 0.80
CA LEU A 212 9.73 17.72 0.86
C LEU A 212 10.31 18.72 -0.13
N ASP A 213 11.63 18.80 -0.22
CA ASP A 213 12.29 19.72 -1.16
C ASP A 213 12.04 19.32 -2.62
N LEU A 214 12.07 18.02 -2.92
CA LEU A 214 11.69 17.51 -4.25
C LEU A 214 10.23 17.82 -4.59
N GLU A 215 9.30 17.73 -3.64
CA GLU A 215 7.89 18.08 -3.85
C GLU A 215 7.72 19.58 -4.14
N LYS A 216 8.44 20.45 -3.41
CA LYS A 216 8.44 21.91 -3.66
C LYS A 216 8.96 22.23 -5.06
N GLU A 217 10.06 21.59 -5.48
CA GLU A 217 10.63 21.74 -6.83
C GLU A 217 9.63 21.31 -7.91
N ASN A 218 9.01 20.15 -7.74
CA ASN A 218 8.01 19.64 -8.67
C ASN A 218 6.81 20.59 -8.79
N ARG A 219 6.32 21.11 -7.66
CA ARG A 219 5.23 22.10 -7.64
C ARG A 219 5.61 23.39 -8.35
N ALA A 220 6.83 23.90 -8.13
CA ALA A 220 7.31 25.11 -8.81
C ALA A 220 7.37 24.91 -10.33
N VAL A 221 7.86 23.76 -10.80
CA VAL A 221 7.89 23.40 -12.23
C VAL A 221 6.48 23.32 -12.82
N MET A 222 5.52 22.73 -12.10
CA MET A 222 4.12 22.67 -12.55
C MET A 222 3.50 24.06 -12.70
N LEU A 223 3.77 24.97 -11.74
CA LEU A 223 3.29 26.36 -11.82
C LEU A 223 3.92 27.12 -12.99
N MET A 224 5.21 26.91 -13.29
CA MET A 224 5.86 27.49 -14.47
C MET A 224 5.25 26.99 -15.77
N LYS A 225 4.96 25.68 -15.86
CA LYS A 225 4.29 25.08 -17.03
C LYS A 225 2.87 25.60 -17.22
N ALA A 226 2.13 25.84 -16.15
CA ALA A 226 0.77 26.37 -16.21
C ALA A 226 0.72 27.84 -16.70
N LYS A 227 1.79 28.60 -16.50
CA LYS A 227 1.92 30.00 -16.93
C LYS A 227 2.35 30.17 -18.39
N LEU A 228 2.79 29.09 -19.06
CA LEU A 228 3.11 29.14 -20.48
C LEU A 228 1.82 29.28 -21.30
N PRO A 229 1.74 30.22 -22.26
CA PRO A 229 0.58 30.35 -23.12
C PRO A 229 0.35 29.02 -23.87
N LYS A 230 -0.87 28.49 -23.79
CA LYS A 230 -1.28 27.33 -24.60
C LYS A 230 -1.00 27.67 -26.06
N PRO A 231 -0.35 26.80 -26.85
CA PRO A 231 -0.17 27.06 -28.27
C PRO A 231 -1.55 27.32 -28.88
N ALA A 232 -1.66 28.43 -29.62
CA ALA A 232 -2.90 28.79 -30.30
C ALA A 232 -3.37 27.58 -31.11
N LYS A 233 -4.63 27.17 -30.91
CA LYS A 233 -5.24 26.15 -31.77
C LYS A 233 -5.07 26.63 -33.21
N PRO A 234 -4.50 25.83 -34.13
CA PRO A 234 -4.45 26.22 -35.52
C PRO A 234 -5.89 26.50 -35.97
N PHE A 235 -6.10 27.71 -36.48
CA PHE A 235 -7.37 28.17 -37.00
C PHE A 235 -7.78 27.19 -38.11
N SER A 236 -8.79 26.36 -37.84
CA SER A 236 -9.27 25.36 -38.80
C SER A 236 -10.07 26.06 -39.90
N THR A 237 -9.40 26.41 -40.99
CA THR A 237 -10.02 26.89 -42.24
C THR A 237 -10.59 25.73 -43.06
N ARG A 238 -11.52 24.96 -42.51
CA ARG A 238 -12.43 24.10 -43.29
C ARG A 238 -13.79 24.07 -42.60
N GLY A 239 -14.80 24.63 -43.29
CA GLY A 239 -16.16 24.94 -42.81
C GLY A 239 -17.09 23.72 -42.61
N PRO A 240 -18.43 23.83 -42.78
CA PRO A 240 -19.23 24.96 -43.25
C PRO A 240 -20.31 25.44 -42.25
N MET A 241 -20.86 26.61 -42.54
CA MET A 241 -22.08 27.16 -41.93
C MET A 241 -23.24 26.17 -42.09
N LYS A 242 -23.91 25.84 -40.98
CA LYS A 242 -25.32 25.47 -41.01
C LYS A 242 -26.11 26.54 -40.28
N VAL A 243 -26.73 27.40 -41.08
CA VAL A 243 -27.86 28.23 -40.68
C VAL A 243 -29.04 27.28 -40.48
N THR A 244 -29.53 27.18 -39.25
CA THR A 244 -30.88 26.67 -38.99
C THR A 244 -31.55 27.64 -38.04
N THR A 245 -32.30 28.55 -38.65
CA THR A 245 -33.44 29.24 -38.09
C THR A 245 -34.45 28.22 -37.58
N ASN A 246 -34.77 28.23 -36.28
CA ASN A 246 -36.13 28.57 -35.85
C ASN A 246 -36.34 28.72 -34.34
N LYS A 247 -37.29 29.60 -34.07
CA LYS A 247 -37.84 30.17 -32.84
C LYS A 247 -38.08 29.22 -31.64
N LYS A 248 -37.78 29.79 -30.46
CA LYS A 248 -38.54 29.85 -29.19
C LYS A 248 -39.49 28.68 -28.86
N THR A 249 -39.38 28.11 -27.64
CA THR A 249 -40.16 28.53 -26.45
C THR A 249 -39.90 27.60 -25.23
N VAL A 250 -39.44 28.22 -24.13
CA VAL A 250 -39.79 28.06 -22.69
C VAL A 250 -40.22 26.68 -22.15
N THR A 251 -39.37 26.17 -21.25
CA THR A 251 -39.58 25.72 -19.85
C THR A 251 -40.86 24.99 -19.43
N LEU A 252 -40.70 23.87 -18.72
CA LEU A 252 -41.26 23.53 -17.37
C LEU A 252 -40.87 22.08 -17.02
N THR A 253 -40.08 21.86 -15.96
CA THR A 253 -40.44 21.16 -14.68
C THR A 253 -41.22 19.85 -14.88
N THR A 254 -40.97 18.70 -14.26
CA THR A 254 -40.34 18.33 -12.97
C THR A 254 -40.46 16.79 -12.84
N VAL A 255 -39.65 16.19 -11.95
CA VAL A 255 -39.86 14.94 -11.18
C VAL A 255 -40.00 13.55 -11.85
N VAL A 256 -38.95 12.73 -11.63
CA VAL A 256 -38.85 11.28 -11.23
C VAL A 256 -40.16 10.70 -10.65
N PRO A 257 -40.52 9.36 -10.68
CA PRO A 257 -39.60 8.20 -10.54
C PRO A 257 -39.99 6.78 -11.09
N LYS A 258 -38.96 5.93 -11.29
CA LYS A 258 -38.76 4.51 -10.85
C LYS A 258 -39.64 3.31 -11.34
N ALA A 259 -38.91 2.19 -11.57
CA ALA A 259 -39.26 0.75 -11.48
C ALA A 259 -39.98 0.09 -12.66
N LYS A 260 -39.80 -1.19 -13.02
CA LYS A 260 -38.89 -2.33 -12.73
C LYS A 260 -39.37 -3.49 -13.65
N GLN A 261 -38.57 -4.56 -13.76
CA GLN A 261 -38.92 -5.95 -14.16
C GLN A 261 -38.91 -6.23 -15.68
N ASN A 262 -38.48 -7.39 -16.21
CA ASN A 262 -37.83 -8.60 -15.69
C ASN A 262 -37.36 -9.48 -16.88
N LEU A 263 -36.27 -10.23 -16.67
CA LEU A 263 -35.97 -11.61 -17.14
C LEU A 263 -36.00 -11.96 -18.64
N THR A 264 -34.86 -12.41 -19.20
CA THR A 264 -34.56 -13.84 -19.48
C THR A 264 -33.19 -13.99 -20.19
N ALA A 265 -32.66 -15.21 -20.11
CA ALA A 265 -31.26 -15.63 -20.22
C ALA A 265 -30.60 -15.62 -21.61
N GLY A 266 -29.26 -15.65 -21.64
CA GLY A 266 -28.48 -16.10 -22.80
C GLY A 266 -27.00 -15.68 -22.77
N HIS A 267 -26.08 -16.65 -22.75
CA HIS A 267 -24.62 -16.51 -22.84
C HIS A 267 -24.12 -15.58 -23.98
N LYS A 268 -23.03 -14.83 -23.75
CA LYS A 268 -21.71 -14.96 -24.42
C LYS A 268 -20.83 -13.69 -24.27
N GLN A 269 -19.54 -13.96 -24.05
CA GLN A 269 -18.32 -13.25 -24.45
C GLN A 269 -18.29 -11.71 -24.45
N GLY A 270 -17.33 -11.18 -23.67
CA GLY A 270 -17.02 -9.76 -23.60
C GLY A 270 -16.48 -9.21 -24.92
N GLU A 271 -17.18 -8.22 -25.44
CA GLU A 271 -16.80 -7.49 -26.65
C GLU A 271 -16.37 -6.06 -26.32
N GLN A 272 -15.36 -5.64 -27.07
CA GLN A 272 -14.51 -4.48 -26.87
C GLN A 272 -15.28 -3.17 -27.04
N ARG A 273 -15.06 -2.22 -26.12
CA ARG A 273 -15.46 -0.82 -26.33
C ARG A 273 -14.38 -0.11 -27.15
N GLN A 274 -14.66 0.07 -28.44
CA GLN A 274 -13.86 0.87 -29.36
C GLN A 274 -13.88 2.35 -28.93
N VAL A 275 -12.68 2.91 -28.73
CA VAL A 275 -12.46 4.36 -28.70
C VAL A 275 -11.63 4.71 -29.91
N THR A 276 -12.28 5.35 -30.87
CA THR A 276 -11.70 5.89 -32.09
C THR A 276 -10.84 7.12 -31.80
N GLY A 277 -9.56 7.07 -32.16
CA GLY A 277 -8.65 8.22 -32.10
C GLY A 277 -7.17 7.81 -32.20
N GLY A 278 -6.75 7.29 -33.36
CA GLY A 278 -5.39 6.79 -33.58
C GLY A 278 -4.32 7.90 -33.75
N PRO A 279 -3.07 7.69 -33.30
CA PRO A 279 -1.90 8.52 -33.67
C PRO A 279 -1.56 8.37 -35.16
N PRO A 280 -0.74 9.26 -35.77
CA PRO A 280 -0.44 9.22 -37.20
C PRO A 280 0.21 7.87 -37.60
N PRO A 281 0.00 7.41 -38.85
CA PRO A 281 0.36 6.06 -39.26
C PRO A 281 1.87 5.85 -39.12
N LYS A 282 2.27 4.97 -38.19
CA LYS A 282 3.65 4.51 -38.08
C LYS A 282 3.96 3.75 -39.36
N GLN A 283 4.68 4.36 -40.29
CA GLN A 283 5.22 3.65 -41.44
C GLN A 283 6.21 2.58 -40.94
N CYS A 284 6.05 1.36 -41.43
CA CYS A 284 6.89 0.24 -41.04
C CYS A 284 8.33 0.50 -41.47
N PHE A 285 9.28 0.38 -40.53
CA PHE A 285 10.70 0.59 -40.80
C PHE A 285 11.36 -0.51 -41.65
N HIS A 286 10.63 -1.57 -41.98
CA HIS A 286 11.10 -2.65 -42.84
C HIS A 286 10.55 -2.53 -44.27
N CYS A 287 9.23 -2.45 -44.44
CA CYS A 287 8.59 -2.46 -45.76
C CYS A 287 7.84 -1.17 -46.13
N GLY A 288 7.84 -0.16 -45.27
CA GLY A 288 7.17 1.13 -45.53
C GLY A 288 5.64 1.09 -45.44
N GLY A 289 5.03 -0.06 -45.12
CA GLY A 289 3.59 -0.21 -45.00
C GLY A 289 2.98 0.57 -43.82
N GLY A 290 1.67 0.82 -43.86
CA GLY A 290 0.90 1.54 -42.83
C GLY A 290 0.65 0.72 -41.55
N HIS A 291 1.66 0.01 -41.05
CA HIS A 291 1.61 -0.79 -39.83
C HIS A 291 2.87 -0.55 -38.98
N GLY A 292 2.74 -0.75 -37.66
CA GLY A 292 3.88 -0.68 -36.76
C GLY A 292 4.91 -1.76 -37.07
N PHE A 293 6.20 -1.43 -36.98
CA PHE A 293 7.30 -2.36 -37.27
C PHE A 293 7.26 -3.67 -36.45
N ILE A 294 6.64 -3.67 -35.27
CA ILE A 294 6.46 -4.87 -34.44
C ILE A 294 5.53 -5.88 -35.13
N GLU A 295 4.54 -5.39 -35.87
CA GLU A 295 3.48 -6.16 -36.52
C GLU A 295 3.76 -6.35 -38.03
N CYS A 296 5.03 -6.23 -38.45
CA CYS A 296 5.37 -6.34 -39.86
C CYS A 296 5.27 -7.78 -40.36
N PRO A 297 4.34 -8.10 -41.30
CA PRO A 297 4.14 -9.46 -41.79
C PRO A 297 5.26 -9.94 -42.72
N THR A 298 6.09 -9.01 -43.20
CA THR A 298 7.20 -9.29 -44.13
C THR A 298 8.57 -9.33 -43.45
N ALA A 299 8.67 -9.03 -42.15
CA ALA A 299 9.95 -8.97 -41.46
C ALA A 299 10.20 -10.26 -40.66
N THR A 300 11.28 -10.98 -40.97
CA THR A 300 11.75 -12.07 -40.11
C THR A 300 12.37 -11.53 -38.82
N GLU A 301 12.55 -12.36 -37.79
CA GLU A 301 13.20 -11.89 -36.55
C GLU A 301 14.64 -11.39 -36.79
N ALA A 302 15.35 -11.98 -37.76
CA ALA A 302 16.67 -11.52 -38.19
C ALA A 302 16.62 -10.11 -38.83
N ASP A 303 15.62 -9.84 -39.68
CA ASP A 303 15.42 -8.52 -40.27
C ASP A 303 15.04 -7.48 -39.21
N LYS A 304 14.23 -7.89 -38.23
CA LYS A 304 13.84 -7.01 -37.12
C LYS A 304 15.04 -6.64 -36.26
N GLU A 305 15.96 -7.57 -36.03
CA GLU A 305 17.19 -7.32 -35.30
C GLU A 305 18.17 -6.43 -36.08
N ALA A 306 18.33 -6.65 -37.38
CA ALA A 306 19.17 -5.82 -38.24
C ALA A 306 18.73 -4.33 -38.25
N VAL A 307 17.42 -4.09 -38.35
CA VAL A 307 16.86 -2.72 -38.30
C VAL A 307 17.07 -2.06 -36.93
N ARG A 308 16.91 -2.82 -35.82
CA ARG A 308 17.21 -2.32 -34.47
C ARG A 308 18.70 -2.00 -34.30
N ALA A 309 19.59 -2.85 -34.83
CA ALA A 309 21.03 -2.66 -34.77
C ALA A 309 21.46 -1.39 -35.53
N LYS A 310 20.94 -1.19 -36.75
CA LYS A 310 21.21 0.01 -37.56
C LYS A 310 20.79 1.29 -36.82
N ARG A 311 19.62 1.29 -36.18
CA ARG A 311 19.12 2.46 -35.43
C ARG A 311 19.90 2.74 -34.16
N ARG A 312 20.37 1.69 -33.46
CA ARG A 312 21.30 1.85 -32.33
C ARG A 312 22.63 2.47 -32.78
N ALA A 313 23.15 2.07 -33.93
CA ALA A 313 24.37 2.64 -34.50
C ALA A 313 24.17 4.11 -34.90
N GLU A 314 23.08 4.46 -35.59
CA GLU A 314 22.75 5.85 -35.96
C GLU A 314 22.60 6.75 -34.74
N PHE A 315 21.94 6.27 -33.67
CA PHE A 315 21.81 7.02 -32.43
C PHE A 315 23.16 7.25 -31.75
N LYS A 316 24.01 6.21 -31.70
CA LYS A 316 25.37 6.31 -31.14
C LYS A 316 26.24 7.29 -31.94
N ALA A 317 26.14 7.28 -33.27
CA ALA A 317 26.83 8.22 -34.14
C ALA A 317 26.37 9.67 -33.93
N ARG A 318 25.06 9.92 -33.82
CA ARG A 318 24.52 11.26 -33.51
C ARG A 318 24.98 11.77 -32.15
N LYS A 319 25.01 10.90 -31.13
CA LYS A 319 25.50 11.24 -29.79
C LYS A 319 26.99 11.58 -29.81
N GLN A 320 27.79 10.86 -30.58
CA GLN A 320 29.22 11.12 -30.73
C GLN A 320 29.50 12.42 -31.50
N ALA A 321 28.75 12.70 -32.57
CA ALA A 321 28.84 13.95 -33.32
C ALA A 321 28.48 15.17 -32.45
N SER A 322 27.39 15.08 -31.67
CA SER A 322 27.01 16.13 -30.72
C SER A 322 28.07 16.38 -29.64
N ASN A 323 28.79 15.34 -29.21
CA ASN A 323 29.82 15.46 -28.17
C ASN A 323 31.16 16.02 -28.70
N GLN A 324 31.44 15.86 -30.01
CA GLN A 324 32.59 16.49 -30.66
C GLN A 324 32.36 17.97 -30.96
N GLN A 325 31.12 18.38 -31.22
CA GLN A 325 30.75 19.78 -31.42
C GLN A 325 30.81 20.61 -30.11
N GLY A 326 30.57 19.98 -28.96
CA GLY A 326 30.70 20.63 -27.64
C GLY A 326 32.13 20.79 -27.11
N LYS A 327 33.14 20.21 -27.77
CA LYS A 327 34.57 20.32 -27.39
C LYS A 327 35.35 21.33 -28.25
N ARG A 328 34.70 21.97 -29.21
CA ARG A 328 35.31 22.92 -30.16
C ARG A 328 34.89 24.38 -29.92
N ASN A 329 34.12 24.63 -28.87
CA ASN A 329 33.81 25.96 -28.32
C ASN A 329 34.48 26.12 -26.97
#